data_AF-W3A5M6-F1
#
_entry.id   AF-W3A5M6-F1
#
_cell.length_a   1.000
_cell.length_b   1.000
_cell.length_c   1.000
_cell.angle_alpha   90.00
_cell.angle_beta   90.00
_cell.angle_gamma   90.00
#
_symmetry.space_group_name_H-M   'P 1'
#
loop_
_entity.id
_entity.type
_entity.pdbx_description
1 polymer ?
#
loop_
_entity_poly.entity_id
_entity_poly.type
_entity_poly.pdbx_seq_one_letter_code
_entity_poly.pdbx_strand_id
1 'polypeptide(L)'
;MRFHYFVLLAAASIFATLDPVSAAVKGVLPGSAFQTLSRSLTAESNDVSTKTSTVTADDEQRAISIKSIPGLQSIKKIPGIDKLKKIPNLFKSKITPDTYFRWAKKGKTPEYVFGKIKLDKAGNKLFDNSDFNVWVAYTRMVVKDDPDRAIFTFLSGKYDKGDLMKMAGVAAKPDTADDIASKLVKMQIDEWKVKDTPIDDAFKALKLNTEKVDDLLTAPNLKTWLEYVNVANANTGTKTPMISTFRAHFEDRELLRVFKAAQASPDEKLRRMGNNLEASLVNMYRLRKST
;
A
#
# COMPACT_ATOMS: atom_id res chain seq x y z
N MET A 1 -16.32 -2.87 30.49
CA MET A 1 -15.13 -3.00 29.62
C MET A 1 -15.25 -1.95 28.51
N ARG A 2 -14.20 -1.16 28.26
CA ARG A 2 -14.25 0.02 27.38
C ARG A 2 -14.10 -0.39 25.91
N PHE A 3 -15.18 -0.28 25.14
CA PHE A 3 -15.17 -0.40 23.68
C PHE A 3 -14.57 0.86 23.08
N HIS A 4 -13.43 0.73 22.38
CA HIS A 4 -12.88 1.80 21.57
C HIS A 4 -13.47 1.68 20.18
N TYR A 5 -14.49 2.50 19.90
CA TYR A 5 -15.10 2.65 18.59
C TYR A 5 -14.17 3.48 17.70
N PHE A 6 -13.63 2.87 16.65
CA PHE A 6 -13.07 3.63 15.54
C PHE A 6 -14.15 3.77 14.47
N VAL A 7 -14.53 5.03 14.24
CA VAL A 7 -15.43 5.48 13.17
C VAL A 7 -14.75 5.18 11.83
N LEU A 8 -15.23 4.15 11.13
CA LEU A 8 -14.87 3.87 9.73
C LEU A 8 -15.98 4.41 8.82
N LEU A 9 -15.84 5.68 8.46
CA LEU A 9 -16.59 6.29 7.38
C LEU A 9 -15.96 5.91 6.02
N ALA A 10 -16.82 5.84 4.99
CA ALA A 10 -16.52 5.64 3.57
C ALA A 10 -16.10 4.22 3.11
N ALA A 11 -17.11 3.41 2.76
CA ALA A 11 -17.14 2.49 1.61
C ALA A 11 -18.57 1.98 1.42
N ALA A 12 -19.51 2.90 1.21
CA ALA A 12 -20.92 2.59 0.95
C ALA A 12 -21.12 2.28 -0.54
N SER A 13 -20.53 1.19 -1.05
CA SER A 13 -20.87 0.71 -2.41
C SER A 13 -20.60 -0.77 -2.69
N ILE A 14 -19.93 -1.54 -1.83
CA ILE A 14 -19.46 -2.89 -2.22
C ILE A 14 -20.58 -3.97 -2.14
N PHE A 15 -21.75 -3.68 -1.54
CA PHE A 15 -22.78 -4.70 -1.31
C PHE A 15 -24.06 -4.56 -2.15
N ALA A 16 -24.07 -3.71 -3.18
CA ALA A 16 -25.22 -3.58 -4.08
C ALA A 16 -24.79 -3.89 -5.52
N THR A 17 -24.99 -5.14 -5.94
CA THR A 17 -25.49 -5.54 -7.28
C THR A 17 -25.19 -7.02 -7.52
N LEU A 18 -26.14 -7.88 -7.18
CA LEU A 18 -26.35 -9.14 -7.89
C LEU A 18 -27.85 -9.37 -7.96
N ASP A 19 -28.49 -8.78 -8.98
CA ASP A 19 -29.70 -9.39 -9.52
C ASP A 19 -29.32 -10.72 -10.21
N PRO A 20 -30.18 -11.75 -10.13
CA PRO A 20 -29.89 -13.05 -10.69
C PRO A 20 -30.37 -13.16 -12.16
N VAL A 21 -29.68 -14.04 -12.90
CA VAL A 21 -30.07 -14.68 -14.18
C VAL A 21 -29.76 -13.91 -15.48
N SER A 22 -28.91 -14.48 -16.34
CA SER A 22 -29.32 -15.22 -17.55
C SER A 22 -28.14 -15.53 -18.49
N ALA A 23 -28.30 -16.60 -19.27
CA ALA A 23 -27.29 -17.25 -20.08
C ALA A 23 -27.06 -16.62 -21.47
N ALA A 24 -25.86 -16.90 -21.98
CA ALA A 24 -25.42 -16.96 -23.39
C ALA A 24 -25.47 -15.71 -24.28
N VAL A 25 -24.34 -15.37 -24.91
CA VAL A 25 -24.11 -15.44 -26.38
C VAL A 25 -22.63 -15.14 -26.69
N LYS A 26 -22.05 -15.94 -27.60
CA LYS A 26 -20.73 -15.76 -28.23
C LYS A 26 -20.67 -14.47 -29.06
N GLY A 27 -19.53 -13.78 -29.05
CA GLY A 27 -19.25 -12.69 -30.00
C GLY A 27 -17.86 -12.08 -29.91
N VAL A 28 -16.94 -12.61 -30.73
CA VAL A 28 -15.86 -11.97 -31.51
C VAL A 28 -15.21 -10.66 -31.01
N LEU A 29 -13.87 -10.71 -30.87
CA LEU A 29 -12.92 -9.59 -30.73
C LEU A 29 -12.91 -8.65 -31.95
N PRO A 30 -12.44 -7.40 -31.78
CA PRO A 30 -11.14 -7.12 -32.38
C PRO A 30 -10.18 -6.35 -31.45
N GLY A 31 -8.90 -6.73 -31.53
CA GLY A 31 -7.80 -6.04 -30.88
C GLY A 31 -7.31 -4.81 -31.64
N SER A 32 -6.64 -3.91 -30.91
CA SER A 32 -5.49 -3.07 -31.32
C SER A 32 -5.43 -1.81 -30.46
N ALA A 33 -4.42 -1.70 -29.58
CA ALA A 33 -3.97 -0.41 -29.01
C ALA A 33 -2.64 -0.45 -28.22
N PHE A 34 -2.08 -1.62 -27.85
CA PHE A 34 -0.96 -1.65 -26.87
C PHE A 34 0.42 -2.09 -27.39
N GLN A 35 0.62 -2.19 -28.71
CA GLN A 35 1.93 -2.57 -29.27
C GLN A 35 2.88 -1.39 -29.55
N THR A 36 2.51 -0.14 -29.22
CA THR A 36 3.30 1.04 -29.66
C THR A 36 4.24 1.64 -28.60
N LEU A 37 4.42 1.03 -27.42
CA LEU A 37 5.29 1.59 -26.38
C LEU A 37 6.56 0.78 -26.08
N SER A 38 6.79 -0.35 -26.75
CA SER A 38 7.93 -1.23 -26.49
C SER A 38 9.14 -1.04 -27.43
N ARG A 39 9.11 -0.05 -28.33
CA ARG A 39 10.15 0.10 -29.39
C ARG A 39 11.01 1.37 -29.35
N SER A 40 10.92 2.22 -28.34
CA SER A 40 11.75 3.44 -28.26
C SER A 40 12.83 3.43 -27.18
N LEU A 41 13.31 2.27 -26.75
CA LEU A 41 14.35 2.14 -25.69
C LEU A 41 15.63 1.42 -26.14
N THR A 42 15.95 1.42 -27.44
CA THR A 42 17.23 0.90 -27.95
C THR A 42 17.79 1.78 -29.07
N ALA A 43 18.24 2.98 -28.71
CA ALA A 43 19.17 3.88 -29.41
C ALA A 43 19.06 5.20 -28.59
N GLU A 44 19.98 5.59 -27.73
CA GLU A 44 21.38 5.94 -27.96
C GLU A 44 22.10 5.89 -26.61
N SER A 45 23.13 5.07 -26.48
CA SER A 45 24.18 5.32 -25.49
C SER A 45 25.49 5.32 -26.25
N ASN A 46 25.89 6.49 -26.73
CA ASN A 46 27.28 6.75 -27.07
C ASN A 46 27.64 8.15 -26.59
N ASP A 47 28.78 8.16 -25.92
CA ASP A 47 29.63 9.30 -25.63
C ASP A 47 29.25 10.20 -24.43
N VAL A 48 30.05 10.14 -23.36
CA VAL A 48 31.06 11.16 -23.08
C VAL A 48 31.82 10.80 -21.78
N SER A 49 33.09 10.47 -22.00
CA SER A 49 34.29 10.80 -21.22
C SER A 49 34.19 10.93 -19.68
N THR A 50 34.75 9.91 -19.02
CA THR A 50 35.34 9.98 -17.68
C THR A 50 36.44 11.04 -17.61
N LYS A 51 36.28 12.05 -16.74
CA LYS A 51 37.42 12.77 -16.14
C LYS A 51 37.36 12.67 -14.62
N THR A 52 38.27 11.84 -14.12
CA THR A 52 38.78 11.81 -12.76
C THR A 52 39.38 13.17 -12.41
N SER A 53 39.00 13.73 -11.26
CA SER A 53 39.78 14.76 -10.57
C SER A 53 39.83 14.42 -9.08
N THR A 54 40.93 13.79 -8.69
CA THR A 54 41.47 13.83 -7.34
C THR A 54 41.82 15.27 -6.99
N VAL A 55 41.25 15.86 -5.93
CA VAL A 55 41.88 16.98 -5.22
C VAL A 55 41.62 16.85 -3.72
N THR A 56 42.71 17.10 -3.02
CA THR A 56 43.07 17.01 -1.61
C THR A 56 42.25 17.88 -0.65
N ALA A 57 42.30 17.48 0.62
CA ALA A 57 41.96 18.33 1.76
C ALA A 57 42.97 19.48 1.86
N ASP A 58 42.50 20.72 1.81
CA ASP A 58 42.78 21.74 2.83
C ASP A 58 41.97 23.01 2.54
N ASP A 59 41.82 23.79 3.60
CA ASP A 59 40.87 24.86 3.81
C ASP A 59 40.78 25.91 2.71
N GLU A 60 39.54 26.28 2.38
CA GLU A 60 39.16 27.68 2.22
C GLU A 60 37.64 27.79 2.31
N GLN A 61 37.16 28.69 3.17
CA GLN A 61 35.77 29.12 3.24
C GLN A 61 35.34 29.72 1.90
N ARG A 62 34.94 28.87 0.96
CA ARG A 62 34.12 29.29 -0.16
C ARG A 62 32.71 29.41 0.37
N ALA A 63 32.31 30.64 0.69
CA ALA A 63 30.92 31.04 0.75
C ALA A 63 30.28 30.65 -0.59
N ILE A 64 29.67 29.47 -0.64
CA ILE A 64 28.93 29.01 -1.81
C ILE A 64 27.72 29.93 -1.90
N SER A 65 27.78 30.91 -2.82
CA SER A 65 26.63 31.73 -3.16
C SER A 65 25.47 30.82 -3.51
N ILE A 66 24.43 30.83 -2.67
CA ILE A 66 23.23 29.97 -2.72
C ILE A 66 22.49 30.09 -4.08
N LYS A 67 22.82 31.11 -4.89
CA LYS A 67 22.28 31.33 -6.23
C LYS A 67 22.75 30.32 -7.29
N SER A 68 23.84 29.59 -7.06
CA SER A 68 24.52 28.82 -8.11
C SER A 68 24.37 27.30 -8.01
N ILE A 69 23.54 26.78 -7.10
CA ILE A 69 23.24 25.34 -7.03
C ILE A 69 21.92 25.08 -7.78
N PRO A 70 21.95 24.49 -8.98
CA PRO A 70 20.75 24.11 -9.70
C PRO A 70 19.89 23.19 -8.83
N GLY A 71 18.60 23.51 -8.68
CA GLY A 71 17.64 22.73 -7.88
C GLY A 71 17.41 23.19 -6.44
N LEU A 72 18.27 24.04 -5.85
CA LEU A 72 18.07 24.52 -4.48
C LEU A 72 17.01 25.63 -4.37
N GLN A 73 16.80 26.38 -5.46
CA GLN A 73 15.66 27.29 -5.61
C GLN A 73 14.33 26.53 -5.68
N SER A 74 14.36 25.28 -6.14
CA SER A 74 13.16 24.44 -6.28
C SER A 74 12.63 23.99 -4.91
N ILE A 75 13.49 23.85 -3.90
CA ILE A 75 13.09 23.47 -2.53
C ILE A 75 12.17 24.52 -1.91
N LYS A 76 12.48 25.82 -2.08
CA LYS A 76 11.58 26.92 -1.66
C LYS A 76 10.28 26.96 -2.47
N LYS A 77 10.25 26.33 -3.65
CA LYS A 77 9.10 26.26 -4.55
C LYS A 77 8.30 24.96 -4.41
N ILE A 78 8.73 23.99 -3.56
CA ILE A 78 7.95 22.79 -3.27
C ILE A 78 6.64 23.25 -2.63
N PRO A 79 5.49 23.05 -3.30
CA PRO A 79 4.20 23.46 -2.76
C PRO A 79 3.98 22.76 -1.43
N GLY A 80 3.81 23.54 -0.35
CA GLY A 80 3.58 22.98 0.99
C GLY A 80 4.80 22.86 1.90
N ILE A 81 6.01 23.26 1.48
CA ILE A 81 7.16 23.29 2.40
C ILE A 81 6.98 24.31 3.54
N ASP A 82 6.23 25.38 3.28
CA ASP A 82 5.83 26.35 4.29
C ASP A 82 4.72 25.79 5.19
N LYS A 83 3.94 24.82 4.68
CA LYS A 83 2.93 24.10 5.46
C LYS A 83 3.59 23.14 6.45
N LEU A 84 4.72 22.50 6.09
CA LEU A 84 5.52 21.65 6.98
C LEU A 84 6.05 22.40 8.21
N LYS A 85 6.38 23.69 8.08
CA LYS A 85 6.77 24.56 9.21
C LYS A 85 5.59 24.91 10.13
N LYS A 86 4.36 24.83 9.62
CA LYS A 86 3.13 25.19 10.34
C LYS A 86 2.47 24.01 11.04
N ILE A 87 2.95 22.78 10.85
CA ILE A 87 2.40 21.61 11.56
C ILE A 87 2.94 21.62 13.00
N PRO A 88 2.09 21.89 14.02
CA PRO A 88 2.53 21.89 15.41
C PRO A 88 2.94 20.46 15.80
N ASN A 89 4.01 20.33 16.58
CA ASN A 89 4.51 19.03 17.06
C ASN A 89 4.97 18.05 15.96
N LEU A 90 5.30 18.53 14.76
CA LEU A 90 5.91 17.69 13.71
C LEU A 90 7.34 17.26 14.05
N PHE A 91 8.08 18.11 14.78
CA PHE A 91 9.45 17.84 15.21
C PHE A 91 9.48 17.79 16.74
N LYS A 92 9.16 16.64 17.34
CA LYS A 92 9.21 16.44 18.79
C LYS A 92 10.63 16.15 19.33
N SER A 93 11.64 16.09 18.46
CA SER A 93 13.01 15.66 18.80
C SER A 93 14.06 16.76 18.59
N LYS A 94 15.29 16.51 19.07
CA LYS A 94 16.51 17.33 18.85
C LYS A 94 16.85 17.58 17.36
N ILE A 95 16.08 17.03 16.43
CA ILE A 95 16.33 17.08 14.99
C ILE A 95 15.46 18.18 14.38
N THR A 96 16.10 19.29 14.07
CA THR A 96 15.46 20.47 13.46
C THR A 96 15.34 20.31 11.94
N PRO A 97 14.44 21.07 11.28
CA PRO A 97 14.41 21.17 9.81
C PRO A 97 15.80 21.43 9.19
N ASP A 98 16.61 22.29 9.81
CA ASP A 98 17.99 22.58 9.35
C ASP A 98 18.89 21.35 9.35
N THR A 99 18.67 20.42 10.27
CA THR A 99 19.42 19.16 10.31
C THR A 99 19.08 18.28 9.12
N TYR A 100 17.79 18.16 8.77
CA TYR A 100 17.36 17.47 7.54
C TYR A 100 17.92 18.15 6.28
N PHE A 101 17.91 19.49 6.20
CA PHE A 101 18.52 20.20 5.08
C PHE A 101 20.03 19.96 4.97
N ARG A 102 20.76 19.95 6.09
CA ARG A 102 22.19 19.63 6.10
C ARG A 102 22.44 18.20 5.66
N TRP A 103 21.62 17.24 6.07
CA TRP A 103 21.72 15.85 5.61
C TRP A 103 21.47 15.73 4.10
N ALA A 104 20.45 16.41 3.58
CA ALA A 104 20.17 16.45 2.14
C ALA A 104 21.34 17.06 1.35
N LYS A 105 21.89 18.19 1.80
CA LYS A 105 23.08 18.81 1.17
C LYS A 105 24.30 17.90 1.18
N LYS A 106 24.45 17.10 2.24
CA LYS A 106 25.52 16.10 2.37
C LYS A 106 25.19 14.77 1.68
N GLY A 107 24.13 14.70 0.87
CA GLY A 107 23.73 13.51 0.13
C GLY A 107 23.39 12.31 1.02
N LYS A 108 22.91 12.52 2.26
CA LYS A 108 22.57 11.41 3.16
C LYS A 108 21.35 10.67 2.64
N THR A 109 21.43 9.33 2.61
CA THR A 109 20.36 8.49 2.09
C THR A 109 19.15 8.46 3.03
N PRO A 110 17.94 8.15 2.50
CA PRO A 110 16.76 7.85 3.32
C PRO A 110 17.05 6.82 4.42
N GLU A 111 17.78 5.74 4.10
CA GLU A 111 18.19 4.67 5.02
C GLU A 111 18.96 5.24 6.22
N TYR A 112 19.94 6.11 5.95
CA TYR A 112 20.74 6.74 6.99
C TYR A 112 19.88 7.60 7.91
N VAL A 113 19.00 8.42 7.33
CA VAL A 113 18.12 9.29 8.11
C VAL A 113 17.17 8.46 8.96
N PHE A 114 16.54 7.43 8.40
CA PHE A 114 15.62 6.52 9.10
C PHE A 114 16.23 5.97 10.40
N GLY A 115 17.47 5.46 10.32
CA GLY A 115 18.19 4.96 11.49
C GLY A 115 18.62 6.08 12.46
N LYS A 116 19.04 7.25 11.94
CA LYS A 116 19.45 8.36 12.81
C LYS A 116 18.31 8.94 13.64
N ILE A 117 17.10 8.93 13.11
CA ILE A 117 15.91 9.38 13.84
C ILE A 117 15.21 8.22 14.59
N LYS A 118 15.88 7.04 14.66
CA LYS A 118 15.44 5.85 15.41
C LYS A 118 14.12 5.25 14.97
N LEU A 119 13.71 5.43 13.71
CA LEU A 119 12.51 4.76 13.18
C LEU A 119 12.69 3.24 13.05
N ASP A 120 13.94 2.74 13.05
CA ASP A 120 14.25 1.31 13.13
C ASP A 120 13.81 0.67 14.46
N LYS A 121 13.54 1.48 15.50
CA LYS A 121 13.03 1.03 16.79
C LYS A 121 11.52 1.16 16.93
N ALA A 122 10.83 1.72 15.94
CA ALA A 122 9.38 1.95 16.03
C ALA A 122 8.55 0.67 15.92
N GLY A 123 9.08 -0.38 15.28
CA GLY A 123 8.40 -1.66 15.11
C GLY A 123 7.01 -1.49 14.50
N ASN A 124 6.00 -2.12 15.12
CA ASN A 124 4.61 -2.05 14.66
C ASN A 124 3.93 -0.68 14.84
N LYS A 125 4.58 0.29 15.50
CA LYS A 125 4.09 1.66 15.72
C LYS A 125 4.70 2.68 14.75
N LEU A 126 5.32 2.21 13.65
CA LEU A 126 6.00 3.08 12.70
C LEU A 126 5.07 4.18 12.15
N PHE A 127 3.86 3.82 11.73
CA PHE A 127 2.91 4.75 11.11
C PHE A 127 2.27 5.72 12.12
N ASP A 128 2.28 5.37 13.41
CA ASP A 128 1.83 6.25 14.50
C ASP A 128 2.90 7.26 14.92
N ASN A 129 4.16 7.03 14.51
CA ASN A 129 5.27 7.90 14.85
C ASN A 129 5.29 9.15 13.96
N SER A 130 5.20 10.34 14.57
CA SER A 130 5.24 11.62 13.83
C SER A 130 6.51 11.79 12.99
N ASP A 131 7.64 11.22 13.43
CA ASP A 131 8.92 11.31 12.72
C ASP A 131 8.91 10.51 11.41
N PHE A 132 8.00 9.54 11.25
CA PHE A 132 7.82 8.80 9.99
C PHE A 132 7.37 9.73 8.86
N ASN A 133 6.42 10.63 9.12
CA ASN A 133 5.98 11.60 8.13
C ASN A 133 7.09 12.57 7.72
N VAL A 134 7.97 12.92 8.66
CA VAL A 134 9.15 13.75 8.37
C VAL A 134 10.15 12.99 7.49
N TRP A 135 10.37 11.70 7.77
CA TRP A 135 11.22 10.85 6.94
C TRP A 135 10.66 10.66 5.53
N VAL A 136 9.36 10.44 5.38
CA VAL A 136 8.68 10.37 4.08
C VAL A 136 8.90 11.66 3.28
N ALA A 137 8.72 12.81 3.91
CA ALA A 137 8.98 14.11 3.27
C ALA A 137 10.46 14.28 2.89
N TYR A 138 11.39 13.82 3.74
CA TYR A 138 12.81 13.81 3.44
C TYR A 138 13.13 12.94 2.20
N THR A 139 12.60 11.72 2.15
CA THR A 139 12.79 10.79 1.02
C THR A 139 12.29 11.40 -0.29
N ARG A 140 11.09 11.99 -0.28
CA ARG A 140 10.51 12.72 -1.43
C ARG A 140 11.34 13.92 -1.89
N MET A 141 12.14 14.51 -1.00
CA MET A 141 13.03 15.61 -1.35
C MET A 141 14.32 15.12 -2.04
N VAL A 142 14.91 14.02 -1.55
CA VAL A 142 16.24 13.56 -1.99
C VAL A 142 16.20 12.53 -3.11
N VAL A 143 15.13 11.72 -3.22
CA VAL A 143 14.91 10.77 -4.32
C VAL A 143 14.15 11.47 -5.45
N LYS A 144 14.64 11.38 -6.69
CA LYS A 144 14.12 12.16 -7.83
C LYS A 144 13.10 11.43 -8.68
N ASP A 145 13.29 10.14 -8.92
CA ASP A 145 12.50 9.43 -9.93
C ASP A 145 11.17 8.95 -9.34
N ASP A 146 11.22 8.04 -8.36
CA ASP A 146 10.03 7.49 -7.72
C ASP A 146 10.22 7.36 -6.19
N PRO A 147 10.05 8.46 -5.44
CA PRO A 147 10.28 8.46 -4.00
C PRO A 147 9.29 7.59 -3.21
N ASP A 148 8.03 7.51 -3.64
CA ASP A 148 7.01 6.70 -2.95
C ASP A 148 7.30 5.20 -3.16
N ARG A 149 7.75 4.80 -4.36
CA ARG A 149 8.26 3.44 -4.60
C ARG A 149 9.53 3.13 -3.82
N ALA A 150 10.44 4.10 -3.67
CA ALA A 150 11.63 3.91 -2.84
C ALA A 150 11.25 3.67 -1.37
N ILE A 151 10.26 4.42 -0.84
CA ILE A 151 9.71 4.19 0.51
C ILE A 151 9.11 2.78 0.61
N PHE A 152 8.25 2.40 -0.34
CA PHE A 152 7.63 1.07 -0.37
C PHE A 152 8.66 -0.06 -0.39
N THR A 153 9.68 0.06 -1.23
CA THR A 153 10.75 -0.93 -1.37
C THR A 153 11.57 -1.04 -0.08
N PHE A 154 11.95 0.09 0.51
CA PHE A 154 12.70 0.11 1.76
C PHE A 154 11.92 -0.52 2.92
N LEU A 155 10.63 -0.21 3.06
CA LEU A 155 9.79 -0.78 4.11
C LEU A 155 9.49 -2.26 3.88
N SER A 156 9.28 -2.68 2.62
CA SER A 156 9.09 -4.10 2.27
C SER A 156 10.34 -4.95 2.55
N GLY A 157 11.53 -4.35 2.56
CA GLY A 157 12.76 -5.01 3.00
C GLY A 157 12.95 -5.09 4.52
N LYS A 158 12.12 -4.38 5.31
CA LYS A 158 12.21 -4.33 6.78
C LYS A 158 11.11 -5.07 7.50
N TYR A 159 9.93 -5.12 6.89
CA TYR A 159 8.75 -5.73 7.47
C TYR A 159 8.30 -6.89 6.59
N ASP A 160 7.81 -7.94 7.22
CA ASP A 160 7.02 -8.93 6.51
C ASP A 160 5.84 -8.26 5.80
N LYS A 161 5.50 -8.77 4.61
CA LYS A 161 4.49 -8.17 3.74
C LYS A 161 3.12 -8.07 4.40
N GLY A 162 2.68 -9.10 5.12
CA GLY A 162 1.41 -9.10 5.83
C GLY A 162 1.38 -8.10 6.97
N ASP A 163 2.50 -7.94 7.69
CA ASP A 163 2.62 -6.97 8.78
C ASP A 163 2.67 -5.52 8.26
N LEU A 164 3.40 -5.28 7.16
CA LEU A 164 3.45 -3.98 6.51
C LEU A 164 2.08 -3.54 6.02
N MET A 165 1.34 -4.43 5.35
CA MET A 165 0.00 -4.14 4.86
C MET A 165 -1.00 -3.95 6.00
N LYS A 166 -0.84 -4.67 7.12
CA LYS A 166 -1.67 -4.48 8.32
C LYS A 166 -1.49 -3.10 8.90
N MET A 167 -0.24 -2.69 9.10
CA MET A 167 0.07 -1.35 9.62
C MET A 167 -0.39 -0.25 8.67
N ALA A 168 -0.10 -0.39 7.37
CA ALA A 168 -0.49 0.60 6.36
C ALA A 168 -2.02 0.68 6.21
N GLY A 169 -2.72 -0.45 6.17
CA GLY A 169 -4.18 -0.50 6.06
C GLY A 169 -4.90 0.13 7.25
N VAL A 170 -4.38 -0.04 8.46
CA VAL A 170 -4.91 0.63 9.66
C VAL A 170 -4.64 2.14 9.64
N ALA A 171 -3.47 2.56 9.14
CA ALA A 171 -3.09 3.97 9.09
C ALA A 171 -3.66 4.73 7.87
N ALA A 172 -4.14 4.02 6.86
CA ALA A 172 -4.57 4.57 5.58
C ALA A 172 -5.71 5.59 5.73
N LYS A 173 -5.57 6.71 5.02
CA LYS A 173 -6.59 7.75 4.86
C LYS A 173 -6.92 7.91 3.38
N PRO A 174 -7.80 7.06 2.81
CA PRO A 174 -8.04 6.99 1.36
C PRO A 174 -8.48 8.31 0.72
N ASP A 175 -9.18 9.15 1.48
CA ASP A 175 -9.66 10.46 1.00
C ASP A 175 -8.55 11.53 0.95
N THR A 176 -7.33 11.19 1.38
CA THR A 176 -6.15 12.07 1.36
C THR A 176 -5.21 11.62 0.25
N ALA A 177 -5.20 12.36 -0.86
CA ALA A 177 -4.43 12.01 -2.07
C ALA A 177 -2.92 11.79 -1.82
N ASP A 178 -2.34 12.45 -0.82
CA ASP A 178 -0.91 12.37 -0.50
C ASP A 178 -0.54 11.43 0.66
N ASP A 179 -1.53 10.71 1.19
CA ASP A 179 -1.35 9.76 2.30
C ASP A 179 -0.46 8.58 1.89
N ILE A 180 0.71 8.48 2.52
CA ILE A 180 1.70 7.46 2.19
C ILE A 180 1.15 6.06 2.46
N ALA A 181 0.41 5.84 3.56
CA ALA A 181 -0.09 4.53 3.92
C ALA A 181 -1.07 3.98 2.86
N SER A 182 -2.00 4.80 2.39
CA SER A 182 -2.91 4.46 1.28
C SER A 182 -2.16 4.15 -0.01
N LYS A 183 -1.12 4.95 -0.33
CA LYS A 183 -0.26 4.70 -1.51
C LYS A 183 0.49 3.38 -1.41
N LEU A 184 0.99 2.98 -0.23
CA LEU A 184 1.67 1.69 -0.05
C LEU A 184 0.71 0.51 -0.27
N VAL A 185 -0.52 0.58 0.27
CA VAL A 185 -1.55 -0.44 0.05
C VAL A 185 -1.88 -0.55 -1.44
N LYS A 186 -2.09 0.60 -2.11
CA LYS A 186 -2.35 0.65 -3.55
C LYS A 186 -1.20 0.06 -4.36
N MET A 187 0.05 0.42 -4.06
CA MET A 187 1.23 -0.15 -4.72
C MET A 187 1.27 -1.66 -4.57
N GLN A 188 0.92 -2.21 -3.40
CA GLN A 188 0.88 -3.65 -3.21
C GLN A 188 -0.18 -4.34 -4.07
N ILE A 189 -1.38 -3.76 -4.15
CA ILE A 189 -2.47 -4.25 -5.02
C ILE A 189 -2.06 -4.18 -6.49
N ASP A 190 -1.47 -3.06 -6.92
CA ASP A 190 -1.02 -2.86 -8.30
C ASP A 190 0.12 -3.83 -8.66
N GLU A 191 1.04 -4.14 -7.74
CA GLU A 191 2.06 -5.18 -7.94
C GLU A 191 1.45 -6.57 -8.14
N TRP A 192 0.47 -6.94 -7.30
CA TRP A 192 -0.19 -8.23 -7.44
C TRP A 192 -0.94 -8.33 -8.77
N LYS A 193 -1.61 -7.24 -9.16
CA LYS A 193 -2.30 -7.13 -10.46
C LYS A 193 -1.33 -7.32 -11.63
N VAL A 194 -0.21 -6.60 -11.64
CA VAL A 194 0.77 -6.67 -12.74
C VAL A 194 1.38 -8.07 -12.84
N LYS A 195 1.58 -8.74 -11.71
CA LYS A 195 2.13 -10.10 -11.65
C LYS A 195 1.08 -11.20 -11.84
N ASP A 196 -0.18 -10.83 -12.04
CA ASP A 196 -1.32 -11.76 -12.05
C ASP A 196 -1.28 -12.73 -10.86
N THR A 197 -1.03 -12.19 -9.65
CA THR A 197 -0.82 -13.01 -8.46
C THR A 197 -2.11 -13.78 -8.13
N PRO A 198 -2.05 -15.10 -7.91
CA PRO A 198 -3.24 -15.84 -7.53
C PRO A 198 -3.91 -15.25 -6.28
N ILE A 199 -5.25 -15.19 -6.28
CA ILE A 199 -6.04 -14.66 -5.15
C ILE A 199 -5.67 -15.35 -3.83
N ASP A 200 -5.40 -16.65 -3.90
CA ASP A 200 -4.99 -17.48 -2.77
C ASP A 200 -3.59 -17.12 -2.24
N ASP A 201 -2.65 -16.79 -3.14
CA ASP A 201 -1.31 -16.38 -2.76
C ASP A 201 -1.30 -14.98 -2.14
N ALA A 202 -2.13 -14.06 -2.63
CA ALA A 202 -2.34 -12.77 -1.99
C ALA A 202 -2.96 -12.92 -0.59
N PHE A 203 -3.88 -13.89 -0.40
CA PHE A 203 -4.47 -14.22 0.90
C PHE A 203 -3.41 -14.68 1.91
N LYS A 204 -2.51 -15.57 1.48
CA LYS A 204 -1.37 -16.06 2.27
C LYS A 204 -0.34 -14.96 2.55
N ALA A 205 -0.01 -14.15 1.56
CA ALA A 205 0.91 -13.02 1.71
C ALA A 205 0.42 -11.99 2.75
N LEU A 206 -0.89 -11.91 2.94
CA LEU A 206 -1.55 -11.10 3.96
C LEU A 206 -1.74 -11.82 5.31
N LYS A 207 -1.20 -13.04 5.45
CA LYS A 207 -1.27 -13.91 6.63
C LYS A 207 -2.69 -14.27 7.07
N LEU A 208 -3.68 -14.12 6.19
CA LEU A 208 -5.08 -14.38 6.51
C LEU A 208 -5.37 -15.88 6.66
N ASN A 209 -4.54 -16.75 6.07
CA ASN A 209 -4.62 -18.20 6.25
C ASN A 209 -4.10 -18.68 7.62
N THR A 210 -3.34 -17.84 8.32
CA THR A 210 -2.82 -18.13 9.67
C THR A 210 -3.55 -17.33 10.76
N GLU A 211 -4.47 -16.46 10.37
CA GLU A 211 -5.31 -15.73 11.30
C GLU A 211 -6.25 -16.71 12.02
N LYS A 212 -6.59 -16.40 13.28
CA LYS A 212 -7.62 -17.19 13.96
C LYS A 212 -8.93 -17.06 13.18
N VAL A 213 -9.57 -18.19 12.89
CA VAL A 213 -10.80 -18.21 12.08
C VAL A 213 -11.88 -17.26 12.62
N ASP A 214 -11.97 -17.12 13.96
CA ASP A 214 -12.88 -16.20 14.63
C ASP A 214 -12.63 -14.71 14.35
N ASP A 215 -11.38 -14.36 14.09
CA ASP A 215 -10.95 -13.00 13.80
C ASP A 215 -10.89 -12.73 12.29
N LEU A 216 -11.10 -13.75 11.44
CA LEU A 216 -10.92 -13.67 9.99
C LEU A 216 -11.72 -12.52 9.36
N LEU A 217 -13.01 -12.39 9.70
CA LEU A 217 -13.89 -11.39 9.11
C LEU A 217 -13.67 -9.97 9.62
N THR A 218 -12.89 -9.82 10.69
CA THR A 218 -12.52 -8.53 11.29
C THR A 218 -11.03 -8.24 11.15
N ALA A 219 -10.27 -9.15 10.52
CA ALA A 219 -8.85 -9.01 10.30
C ALA A 219 -8.55 -7.74 9.49
N PRO A 220 -7.62 -6.87 9.94
CA PRO A 220 -7.36 -5.60 9.25
C PRO A 220 -6.91 -5.77 7.80
N ASN A 221 -6.21 -6.88 7.50
CA ASN A 221 -5.74 -7.21 6.14
C ASN A 221 -6.86 -7.70 5.22
N LEU A 222 -8.02 -8.10 5.75
CA LEU A 222 -9.09 -8.65 4.93
C LEU A 222 -9.57 -7.61 3.91
N LYS A 223 -9.68 -6.34 4.31
CA LYS A 223 -10.09 -5.26 3.39
C LYS A 223 -9.17 -5.15 2.17
N THR A 224 -7.86 -5.14 2.39
CA THR A 224 -6.86 -5.10 1.30
C THR A 224 -6.97 -6.31 0.39
N TRP A 225 -7.19 -7.50 0.95
CA TRP A 225 -7.41 -8.71 0.15
C TRP A 225 -8.69 -8.61 -0.69
N LEU A 226 -9.80 -8.15 -0.10
CA LEU A 226 -11.07 -7.96 -0.80
C LEU A 226 -10.95 -6.97 -1.97
N GLU A 227 -10.21 -5.87 -1.77
CA GLU A 227 -9.90 -4.92 -2.83
C GLU A 227 -9.10 -5.60 -3.96
N TYR A 228 -8.13 -6.43 -3.63
CA TYR A 228 -7.37 -7.18 -4.63
C TYR A 228 -8.23 -8.19 -5.40
N VAL A 229 -9.10 -8.96 -4.72
CA VAL A 229 -10.03 -9.90 -5.37
C VAL A 229 -10.88 -9.19 -6.43
N ASN A 230 -11.39 -7.99 -6.13
CA ASN A 230 -12.16 -7.20 -7.08
C ASN A 230 -11.33 -6.81 -8.30
N VAL A 231 -10.08 -6.37 -8.10
CA VAL A 231 -9.15 -6.03 -9.19
C VAL A 231 -8.84 -7.25 -10.05
N ALA A 232 -8.55 -8.40 -9.44
CA ALA A 232 -8.22 -9.64 -10.14
C ALA A 232 -9.41 -10.20 -10.94
N ASN A 233 -10.61 -10.21 -10.34
CA ASN A 233 -11.82 -10.67 -11.02
C ASN A 233 -12.21 -9.74 -12.19
N ALA A 234 -12.00 -8.43 -12.07
CA ALA A 234 -12.21 -7.49 -13.16
C ALA A 234 -11.21 -7.69 -14.30
N ASN A 235 -9.96 -8.07 -13.99
CA ASN A 235 -8.90 -8.31 -14.98
C ASN A 235 -9.11 -9.60 -15.78
N THR A 236 -9.55 -10.67 -15.11
CA THR A 236 -9.70 -12.01 -15.72
C THR A 236 -11.10 -12.27 -16.31
N GLY A 237 -12.09 -11.43 -15.97
CA GLY A 237 -13.50 -11.67 -16.29
C GLY A 237 -14.13 -12.85 -15.52
N THR A 238 -13.34 -13.55 -14.70
CA THR A 238 -13.78 -14.71 -13.91
C THR A 238 -14.06 -14.25 -12.50
N LYS A 239 -15.28 -14.48 -12.01
CA LYS A 239 -15.65 -14.18 -10.62
C LYS A 239 -15.32 -15.38 -9.75
N THR A 240 -14.13 -15.39 -9.15
CA THR A 240 -13.81 -16.40 -8.12
C THR A 240 -14.59 -16.08 -6.85
N PRO A 241 -15.46 -16.97 -6.35
CA PRO A 241 -16.14 -16.75 -5.08
C PRO A 241 -15.14 -16.66 -3.93
N MET A 242 -15.22 -15.62 -3.10
CA MET A 242 -14.33 -15.43 -1.94
C MET A 242 -14.31 -16.65 -1.01
N ILE A 243 -15.49 -17.25 -0.83
CA ILE A 243 -15.68 -18.46 -0.02
C ILE A 243 -14.79 -19.62 -0.49
N SER A 244 -14.45 -19.71 -1.78
CA SER A 244 -13.55 -20.75 -2.29
C SER A 244 -12.15 -20.62 -1.68
N THR A 245 -11.66 -19.40 -1.47
CA THR A 245 -10.36 -19.16 -0.84
C THR A 245 -10.43 -19.49 0.65
N PHE A 246 -11.48 -19.07 1.36
CA PHE A 246 -11.63 -19.39 2.79
C PHE A 246 -11.65 -20.90 3.03
N ARG A 247 -12.35 -21.67 2.20
CA ARG A 247 -12.42 -23.14 2.31
C ARG A 247 -11.10 -23.85 1.99
N ALA A 248 -10.20 -23.19 1.26
CA ALA A 248 -8.87 -23.74 1.02
C ALA A 248 -7.98 -23.72 2.28
N HIS A 249 -8.32 -22.89 3.27
CA HIS A 249 -7.53 -22.69 4.49
C HIS A 249 -8.25 -23.05 5.79
N PHE A 250 -9.59 -23.09 5.78
CA PHE A 250 -10.43 -23.30 6.96
C PHE A 250 -11.52 -24.32 6.69
N GLU A 251 -11.86 -25.12 7.71
CA GLU A 251 -12.93 -26.10 7.59
C GLU A 251 -14.30 -25.43 7.51
N ASP A 252 -15.20 -26.01 6.71
CA ASP A 252 -16.56 -25.47 6.52
C ASP A 252 -17.33 -25.33 7.84
N ARG A 253 -17.10 -26.23 8.82
CA ARG A 253 -17.73 -26.15 10.15
C ARG A 253 -17.31 -24.88 10.89
N GLU A 254 -16.03 -24.54 10.86
CA GLU A 254 -15.50 -23.35 11.52
C GLU A 254 -15.97 -22.08 10.81
N LEU A 255 -15.93 -22.08 9.48
CA LEU A 255 -16.43 -20.98 8.66
C LEU A 255 -17.92 -20.71 8.92
N LEU A 256 -18.77 -21.75 8.97
CA LEU A 256 -20.18 -21.60 9.29
C LEU A 256 -20.39 -20.96 10.66
N ARG A 257 -19.64 -21.37 11.68
CA ARG A 257 -19.71 -20.76 13.03
C ARG A 257 -19.39 -19.26 12.97
N VAL A 258 -18.32 -18.88 12.27
CA VAL A 258 -17.92 -17.47 12.12
C VAL A 258 -18.96 -16.68 11.33
N PHE A 259 -19.56 -17.25 10.29
CA PHE A 259 -20.61 -16.58 9.53
C PHE A 259 -21.86 -16.36 10.39
N LYS A 260 -22.26 -17.33 11.21
CA LYS A 260 -23.38 -17.16 12.16
C LYS A 260 -23.09 -16.09 13.21
N ALA A 261 -21.86 -16.05 13.74
CA ALA A 261 -21.46 -14.99 14.67
C ALA A 261 -21.53 -13.60 14.00
N ALA A 262 -21.04 -13.48 12.75
CA ALA A 262 -21.13 -12.25 11.97
C ALA A 262 -22.59 -11.83 11.72
N GLN A 263 -23.48 -12.77 11.43
CA GLN A 263 -24.91 -12.51 11.22
C GLN A 263 -25.63 -12.00 12.48
N ALA A 264 -25.16 -12.40 13.66
CA ALA A 264 -25.69 -11.92 14.94
C ALA A 264 -25.08 -10.57 15.38
N SER A 265 -24.09 -10.05 14.65
CA SER A 265 -23.43 -8.78 14.98
C SER A 265 -24.38 -7.59 14.83
N PRO A 266 -24.32 -6.58 15.72
CA PRO A 266 -24.99 -5.31 15.51
C PRO A 266 -24.36 -4.48 14.37
N ASP A 267 -23.16 -4.83 13.90
CA ASP A 267 -22.56 -4.22 12.72
C ASP A 267 -23.24 -4.74 11.45
N GLU A 268 -24.00 -3.87 10.78
CA GLU A 268 -24.74 -4.19 9.57
C GLU A 268 -23.85 -4.68 8.42
N LYS A 269 -22.63 -4.15 8.27
CA LYS A 269 -21.72 -4.57 7.21
C LYS A 269 -21.22 -5.99 7.47
N LEU A 270 -20.87 -6.29 8.72
CA LEU A 270 -20.44 -7.62 9.12
C LEU A 270 -21.57 -8.65 8.99
N ARG A 271 -22.80 -8.27 9.37
CA ARG A 271 -24.00 -9.09 9.21
C ARG A 271 -24.27 -9.44 7.75
N ARG A 272 -24.21 -8.44 6.85
CA ARG A 272 -24.34 -8.66 5.40
C ARG A 272 -23.25 -9.57 4.86
N MET A 273 -22.00 -9.38 5.29
CA MET A 273 -20.89 -10.23 4.90
C MET A 273 -21.13 -11.70 5.31
N GLY A 274 -21.56 -11.94 6.54
CA GLY A 274 -21.91 -13.27 7.05
C GLY A 274 -23.04 -13.93 6.25
N ASN A 275 -24.11 -13.19 5.92
CA ASN A 275 -25.20 -13.69 5.08
C ASN A 275 -24.71 -14.09 3.67
N ASN A 276 -23.91 -13.23 3.03
CA ASN A 276 -23.42 -13.46 1.67
C ASN A 276 -22.45 -14.65 1.59
N LEU A 277 -21.58 -14.82 2.60
CA LEU A 277 -20.62 -15.92 2.65
C LEU A 277 -21.32 -17.26 2.88
N GLU A 278 -22.32 -17.32 3.77
CA GLU A 278 -23.13 -18.53 3.94
C GLU A 278 -23.92 -18.87 2.67
N ALA A 279 -24.57 -17.89 2.04
CA ALA A 279 -25.29 -18.11 0.79
C ALA A 279 -24.35 -18.64 -0.32
N SER A 280 -23.14 -18.10 -0.40
CA SER A 280 -22.11 -18.56 -1.35
C SER A 280 -21.68 -20.00 -1.07
N LEU A 281 -21.51 -20.36 0.20
CA LEU A 281 -21.19 -21.73 0.62
C LEU A 281 -22.29 -22.72 0.24
N VAL A 282 -23.55 -22.38 0.54
CA VAL A 282 -24.72 -23.19 0.19
C VAL A 282 -24.83 -23.37 -1.33
N ASN A 283 -24.61 -22.30 -2.10
CA ASN A 283 -24.69 -22.37 -3.56
C ASN A 283 -23.64 -23.34 -4.14
N MET A 284 -22.40 -23.32 -3.64
CA MET A 284 -21.38 -24.28 -4.05
C MET A 284 -21.78 -25.73 -3.79
N TYR A 285 -22.41 -26.01 -2.64
CA TYR A 285 -22.90 -27.35 -2.32
C TYR A 285 -24.06 -27.80 -3.20
N ARG A 286 -24.95 -26.88 -3.59
CA ARG A 286 -26.04 -27.17 -4.53
C ARG A 286 -25.49 -27.56 -5.89
N LEU A 287 -24.55 -26.78 -6.42
CA LEU A 287 -23.93 -27.04 -7.72
C LEU A 287 -23.20 -28.39 -7.77
N ARG A 288 -22.51 -28.77 -6.69
CA ARG A 288 -21.84 -30.08 -6.59
C ARG A 288 -22.81 -31.26 -6.58
N LYS A 289 -24.01 -31.11 -6.00
CA LYS A 289 -25.02 -32.19 -5.98
C LYS A 289 -25.73 -32.38 -7.33
N SER A 290 -25.67 -31.37 -8.21
CA SER A 290 -26.30 -31.40 -9.53
C SER A 290 -25.35 -31.80 -10.68
N THR A 291 -24.10 -32.11 -10.38
CA THR A 291 -23.09 -32.61 -11.33
C THR A 291 -22.74 -34.06 -11.02
#